data_AF-A0A9X2J0C3-F1
#
_entry.id   AF-A0A9X2J0C3-F1
#
_cell.length_a   1.000
_cell.length_b   1.000
_cell.length_c   1.000
_cell.angle_alpha   90.00
_cell.angle_beta   90.00
_cell.angle_gamma   90.00
#
_symmetry.space_group_name_H-M   'P 1'
#
loop_
_entity.id
_entity.type
_entity.pdbx_description
1 polymer ?
#
loop_
_entity_poly.entity_id
_entity_poly.type
_entity_poly.pdbx_seq_one_letter_code
_entity_poly.pdbx_strand_id
1 'polypeptide(L)'
;MQGWVTGDPGKVEIPHLLLGFVEADTFLGVTLSDTGRGTFTLSGRPVTDSETLSGLDLAEDEGAIEVPVSERKFYGVAAAAR
;
A
#
# COMPACT_ATOMS: atom_id res chain seq x y z
N MET A 1 -2.17 -5.35 -1.14
CA MET A 1 -1.86 -4.62 0.12
C MET A 1 -2.90 -5.02 1.16
N GLN A 2 -2.44 -5.58 2.27
CA GLN A 2 -3.25 -5.89 3.44
C GLN A 2 -3.13 -4.75 4.46
N GLY A 3 -4.23 -4.44 5.15
CA GLY A 3 -4.28 -3.42 6.19
C GLY A 3 -5.63 -3.40 6.89
N TRP A 4 -5.80 -2.48 7.84
CA TRP A 4 -7.06 -2.35 8.58
C TRP A 4 -8.17 -1.85 7.67
N VAL A 5 -9.36 -2.46 7.82
CA VAL A 5 -10.55 -2.04 7.09
C VAL A 5 -10.93 -0.62 7.48
N THR A 6 -11.49 0.10 6.51
CA THR A 6 -12.16 1.37 6.75
C THR A 6 -13.66 1.22 6.51
N GLY A 7 -14.42 2.32 6.51
CA GLY A 7 -15.82 2.29 6.08
C GLY A 7 -16.01 2.01 4.58
N ASP A 8 -14.93 1.93 3.79
CA ASP A 8 -14.93 1.68 2.35
C ASP A 8 -14.08 0.44 2.03
N PRO A 9 -14.65 -0.63 1.44
CA PRO A 9 -13.91 -1.84 1.04
C PRO A 9 -12.76 -1.57 0.07
N GLY A 10 -12.80 -0.47 -0.69
CA GLY A 10 -11.73 -0.04 -1.60
C GLY A 10 -10.61 0.74 -0.93
N LYS A 11 -10.61 0.84 0.40
CA LYS A 11 -9.62 1.61 1.17
C LYS A 11 -9.21 0.87 2.43
N VAL A 12 -7.91 0.81 2.65
CA VAL A 12 -7.30 0.28 3.87
C VAL A 12 -6.44 1.34 4.55
N GLU A 13 -6.22 1.17 5.85
CA GLU A 13 -5.21 1.90 6.62
C GLU A 13 -4.02 0.98 6.92
N ILE A 14 -2.80 1.44 6.69
CA ILE A 14 -1.57 0.67 6.97
C ILE A 14 -0.65 1.46 7.90
N PRO A 15 0.10 0.79 8.81
CA PRO A 15 1.19 1.46 9.50
C PRO A 15 2.33 1.73 8.53
N HIS A 16 3.04 2.85 8.72
CA HIS A 16 4.15 3.25 7.86
C HIS A 16 5.24 2.17 7.71
N LEU A 17 5.39 1.29 8.71
CA LEU A 17 6.34 0.17 8.70
C LEU A 17 6.08 -0.83 7.56
N LEU A 18 4.82 -1.02 7.13
CA LEU A 18 4.51 -1.94 6.03
C LEU A 18 5.11 -1.48 4.70
N LEU A 19 5.40 -0.19 4.53
CA LEU A 19 6.09 0.31 3.35
C LEU A 19 7.52 -0.24 3.24
N GLY A 20 8.13 -0.67 4.34
CA GLY A 20 9.45 -1.29 4.35
C GLY A 20 9.49 -2.73 3.77
N PHE A 21 8.32 -3.34 3.53
CA PHE A 21 8.20 -4.67 2.93
C PHE A 21 7.92 -4.63 1.43
N VAL A 22 7.83 -3.44 0.83
CA VAL A 22 7.76 -3.29 -0.62
C VAL A 22 9.07 -3.76 -1.23
N GLU A 23 9.00 -4.42 -2.38
CA GLU A 23 10.17 -4.90 -3.11
C GLU A 23 11.18 -3.77 -3.35
N ALA A 24 12.47 -4.08 -3.21
CA ALA A 24 13.54 -3.11 -3.41
C ALA A 24 13.43 -2.44 -4.79
N ASP A 25 13.78 -1.16 -4.85
CA ASP A 25 13.70 -0.33 -6.06
C ASP A 25 12.30 -0.24 -6.71
N THR A 26 11.25 -0.51 -5.93
CA THR A 26 9.85 -0.26 -6.33
C THR A 26 9.14 0.70 -5.38
N PHE A 27 7.97 1.17 -5.76
CA PHE A 27 7.08 1.97 -4.93
C PHE A 27 5.60 1.69 -5.25
N LEU A 28 4.72 2.02 -4.29
CA LEU A 28 3.28 1.92 -4.50
C LEU A 28 2.81 3.04 -5.43
N GLY A 29 2.19 2.68 -6.56
CA GLY A 29 1.68 3.60 -7.58
C GLY A 29 0.36 4.28 -7.20
N VAL A 30 0.11 4.50 -5.91
CA VAL A 30 -1.12 5.09 -5.36
C VAL A 30 -0.79 6.20 -4.38
N THR A 31 -1.75 7.08 -4.13
CA THR A 31 -1.59 8.14 -3.14
C THR A 31 -1.66 7.54 -1.72
N LEU A 32 -0.63 7.80 -0.93
CA LEU A 32 -0.64 7.55 0.51
C LEU A 32 -1.14 8.82 1.21
N SER A 33 -2.29 8.75 1.87
CA SER A 33 -2.85 9.87 2.63
C SER A 33 -2.50 9.69 4.11
N ASP A 34 -1.63 10.55 4.63
CA ASP A 34 -1.23 10.55 6.04
C ASP A 34 -2.44 10.80 6.95
N THR A 35 -2.58 9.97 7.98
CA THR A 35 -3.63 10.12 9.01
C THR A 35 -3.19 11.02 10.17
N GLY A 36 -1.89 11.36 10.25
CA GLY A 36 -1.28 12.07 11.37
C GLY A 36 -0.95 11.19 12.59
N ARG A 37 -1.13 9.86 12.48
CA ARG A 37 -0.95 8.90 13.58
C ARG A 37 0.17 7.89 13.34
N GLY A 38 0.99 8.10 12.30
CA GLY A 38 2.01 7.14 11.86
C GLY A 38 1.45 6.01 10.97
N THR A 39 0.26 6.22 10.41
CA THR A 39 -0.40 5.33 9.45
C THR A 39 -0.78 6.10 8.19
N PHE A 40 -1.04 5.39 7.11
CA PHE A 40 -1.53 5.94 5.84
C PHE A 40 -2.82 5.26 5.42
N THR A 41 -3.75 6.02 4.87
CA THR A 41 -4.84 5.43 4.08
C THR A 41 -4.47 5.43 2.60
N LEU A 42 -4.85 4.35 1.92
CA LEU A 42 -4.65 4.18 0.48
C LEU A 42 -5.81 3.40 -0.12
N SER A 43 -6.10 3.70 -1.38
CA SER A 43 -7.23 3.11 -2.12
C SER A 43 -6.75 2.24 -3.26
N GLY A 44 -7.56 1.23 -3.60
CA GLY A 44 -7.29 0.25 -4.64
C GLY A 44 -8.52 -0.58 -4.97
N ARG A 45 -8.34 -1.69 -5.69
CA ARG A 45 -9.44 -2.63 -5.96
C ARG A 45 -9.57 -3.61 -4.80
N PRO A 46 -10.74 -3.79 -4.18
CA PRO A 46 -10.92 -4.82 -3.16
C PRO A 46 -10.54 -6.20 -3.69
N VAL A 47 -9.78 -6.97 -2.91
CA VAL A 47 -9.55 -8.39 -3.17
C VAL A 47 -10.76 -9.16 -2.66
N THR A 48 -11.54 -9.73 -3.59
CA THR A 48 -12.74 -10.53 -3.26
C THR A 48 -12.63 -11.97 -3.74
N ASP A 49 -11.57 -12.30 -4.48
CA ASP A 49 -11.32 -13.63 -4.99
C ASP A 49 -10.93 -14.59 -3.84
N SER A 50 -11.63 -15.71 -3.74
CA SER A 50 -11.46 -16.66 -2.63
C SER A 50 -10.11 -17.36 -2.64
N GLU A 51 -9.54 -17.62 -3.84
CA GLU A 51 -8.23 -18.27 -3.94
C GLU A 51 -7.16 -17.36 -3.34
N THR A 52 -7.13 -16.09 -3.73
CA THR A 52 -6.22 -15.08 -3.19
C THR A 52 -6.41 -14.89 -1.70
N LEU A 53 -7.66 -14.73 -1.24
CA LEU A 53 -7.96 -14.53 0.18
C LEU A 53 -7.54 -15.73 1.04
N SER A 54 -7.64 -16.96 0.53
CA SER A 54 -7.24 -18.17 1.27
C SER A 54 -5.72 -18.26 1.51
N GLY A 55 -4.93 -17.51 0.75
CA GLY A 55 -3.47 -17.42 0.92
C GLY A 55 -3.03 -16.31 1.89
N LEU A 56 -3.96 -15.51 2.41
CA LEU A 56 -3.69 -14.42 3.35
C LEU A 56 -4.07 -14.82 4.77
N ASP A 57 -3.29 -14.37 5.75
CA ASP A 57 -3.67 -14.41 7.15
C ASP A 57 -4.29 -13.06 7.51
N LEU A 58 -5.62 -12.99 7.49
CA LEU A 58 -6.39 -11.76 7.74
C LEU A 58 -7.05 -11.83 9.12
N ALA A 59 -6.82 -10.82 9.94
CA ALA A 59 -7.62 -10.59 11.14
C ALA A 59 -9.04 -10.11 10.78
N GLU A 60 -9.98 -10.17 11.73
CA GLU A 60 -11.39 -9.76 11.53
C GLU A 60 -11.53 -8.29 11.09
N ASP A 61 -10.62 -7.43 11.55
CA ASP A 61 -10.57 -6.00 11.25
C ASP A 61 -9.60 -5.66 10.11
N GLU A 62 -9.18 -6.65 9.32
CA GLU A 62 -8.31 -6.46 8.17
C GLU A 62 -8.98 -6.79 6.84
N GLY A 63 -8.49 -6.14 5.80
CA GLY A 63 -8.88 -6.37 4.42
C GLY A 63 -7.69 -6.24 3.49
N ALA A 64 -7.90 -6.62 2.24
CA ALA A 64 -6.88 -6.53 1.21
C ALA A 64 -7.40 -5.78 -0.02
N ILE A 65 -6.56 -4.90 -0.55
CA ILE A 65 -6.77 -4.22 -1.83
C ILE A 65 -5.59 -4.50 -2.78
N GLU A 66 -5.87 -4.58 -4.06
CA GLU A 66 -4.86 -4.54 -5.10
C GLU A 66 -4.45 -3.09 -5.38
N VAL A 67 -3.14 -2.85 -5.36
CA VAL A 67 -2.54 -1.56 -5.70
C VAL A 67 -1.42 -1.77 -6.71
N PRO A 68 -1.26 -0.90 -7.71
CA PRO A 68 -0.13 -0.98 -8.63
C PRO A 68 1.19 -0.80 -7.87
N VAL A 69 2.19 -1.56 -8.29
CA VAL A 69 3.59 -1.37 -7.92
C VAL A 69 4.33 -0.87 -9.16
N SER A 70 5.24 0.08 -8.99
CA SER A 70 6.00 0.68 -10.07
C SER A 70 7.49 0.72 -9.74
N GLU A 71 8.32 0.62 -10.78
CA GLU A 71 9.78 0.71 -10.65
C GLU A 71 10.21 2.14 -10.32
N ARG A 72 11.07 2.29 -9.32
CA ARG A 72 11.70 3.56 -8.97
C ARG A 72 12.75 3.91 -10.02
N LYS A 73 12.40 4.84 -10.92
CA LYS A 73 13.33 5.39 -11.92
C LYS A 73 13.94 6.73 -11.52
N PHE A 74 13.37 7.38 -10.50
CA PHE A 74 13.85 8.65 -9.98
C PHE A 74 14.44 8.49 -8.59
N TYR A 75 15.70 8.90 -8.43
CA TYR A 75 16.46 8.79 -7.18
C TYR A 75 16.74 10.15 -6.53
N GLY A 76 16.20 11.24 -7.09
CA GLY A 76 16.56 12.62 -6.72
C GLY A 76 17.48 13.26 -7.76
N VAL A 77 17.81 14.55 -7.55
CA VAL A 77 18.61 15.37 -8.48
C VAL A 77 20.00 14.75 -8.67
N ALA A 78 20.31 14.25 -9.87
CA ALA A 78 21.69 14.17 -10.32
C ALA A 78 22.20 15.63 -10.33
N ALA A 79 23.22 15.91 -9.52
CA ALA A 79 23.73 17.25 -9.24
C ALA A 79 23.69 18.20 -10.44
N ALA A 80 23.24 19.43 -10.17
CA ALA A 80 23.12 20.56 -11.11
C ALA A 80 24.20 20.57 -12.21
N ALA A 81 23.78 20.54 -13.47
CA ALA A 81 24.64 20.98 -14.56
C ALA A 81 24.90 22.48 -14.38
N ARG A 82 26.17 22.84 -14.19
CA ARG A 82 26.67 24.22 -14.12
C ARG A 82 26.41 24.98 -15.41
#